data_AF-A8U1Q2-F1
#
_entry.id   AF-A8U1Q2-F1
#
_cell.length_a   1.000
_cell.length_b   1.000
_cell.length_c   1.000
_cell.angle_alpha   90.00
_cell.angle_beta   90.00
_cell.angle_gamma   90.00
#
_symmetry.space_group_name_H-M   'P 1'
#
loop_
_entity.id
_entity.type
_entity.pdbx_description
1 polymer ?
#
loop_
_entity_poly.entity_id
_entity_poly.type
_entity_poly.pdbx_seq_one_letter_code
_entity_poly.pdbx_strand_id
1 'polypeptide(L)'
;MVDHRVCFDFDIGFSNGGGIQGQGFRLDIDGDNIDDDALAAFVIRDLRLLMVGTVRILNKRIIEERHKRPSTVEHLPSQSGRPVFVDLSHPLDSAKAAVGTCLATPRGQGPDDGDPSGITLHSVADVPGVMVRLSGFDGRAIDWQAFAAIELRGRAVLVNSGWDSHWRTDHYLEGHPFLTEKAACYLRDQGAALVGIDSPNLDDTSGPGRPVHSVLLEAGIPIVEHLTGLDRLPIDGFRFSAVPPRVTGAGTFPVRAHARLNPD
;
A
#
# COMPACT_ATOMS: atom_id res chain seq x y z
N MET A 1 -25.56 -0.68 15.05
CA MET A 1 -25.83 0.73 14.76
C MET A 1 -26.05 0.82 13.26
N VAL A 2 -27.01 1.60 12.78
CA VAL A 2 -27.17 1.81 11.33
C VAL A 2 -26.12 2.83 10.96
N ASP A 3 -25.14 2.46 10.15
CA ASP A 3 -24.14 3.40 9.68
C ASP A 3 -24.76 4.24 8.55
N HIS A 4 -24.82 5.54 8.78
CA HIS A 4 -25.32 6.50 7.81
C HIS A 4 -24.16 6.97 6.93
N ARG A 5 -24.39 7.04 5.62
CA ARG A 5 -23.47 7.69 4.68
C ARG A 5 -24.17 8.85 4.04
N VAL A 6 -23.42 9.87 3.66
CA VAL A 6 -23.91 10.94 2.81
C VAL A 6 -23.42 10.72 1.38
N CYS A 7 -24.35 10.74 0.43
CA CYS A 7 -24.08 10.75 -1.00
C CYS A 7 -24.33 12.16 -1.54
N PHE A 8 -23.36 12.75 -2.22
CA PHE A 8 -23.45 14.13 -2.71
C PHE A 8 -22.56 14.36 -3.93
N ASP A 9 -22.87 15.42 -4.65
CA ASP A 9 -22.07 15.99 -5.72
C ASP A 9 -21.42 17.29 -5.20
N PHE A 10 -20.31 17.71 -5.82
CA PHE A 10 -19.70 19.00 -5.47
C PHE A 10 -19.14 19.73 -6.69
N ASP A 11 -19.11 21.05 -6.58
CA ASP A 11 -18.45 21.96 -7.52
C ASP A 11 -17.55 22.91 -6.73
N ILE A 12 -16.25 22.90 -7.03
CA ILE A 12 -15.24 23.71 -6.36
C ILE A 12 -14.56 24.60 -7.40
N GLY A 13 -14.69 25.92 -7.24
CA GLY A 13 -13.95 26.91 -8.02
C GLY A 13 -12.68 27.35 -7.29
N PHE A 14 -11.57 27.48 -8.02
CA PHE A 14 -10.30 27.95 -7.45
C PHE A 14 -10.10 29.46 -7.67
N SER A 15 -9.47 30.13 -6.70
CA SER A 15 -9.23 31.58 -6.73
C SER A 15 -8.20 32.01 -7.78
N ASN A 16 -7.39 31.07 -8.29
CA ASN A 16 -6.47 31.27 -9.40
C ASN A 16 -7.06 30.90 -10.78
N GLY A 17 -8.36 30.59 -10.83
CA GLY A 17 -9.07 30.18 -12.05
C GLY A 17 -9.15 28.67 -12.24
N GLY A 18 -10.21 28.22 -12.92
CA GLY A 18 -10.54 26.80 -13.05
C GLY A 18 -11.33 26.24 -11.86
N GLY A 19 -11.61 24.94 -11.89
CA GLY A 19 -12.38 24.26 -10.85
C GLY A 19 -12.39 22.74 -11.00
N ILE A 20 -12.95 22.05 -10.02
CA ILE A 20 -13.15 20.60 -10.01
C ILE A 20 -14.60 20.29 -9.66
N GLN A 21 -15.16 19.31 -10.37
CA GLN A 21 -16.52 18.81 -10.13
C GLN A 21 -16.46 17.31 -9.83
N GLY A 22 -17.24 16.87 -8.84
CA GLY A 22 -17.38 15.48 -8.44
C GLY A 22 -18.85 15.06 -8.39
N GLN A 23 -19.13 13.80 -8.75
CA GLN A 23 -20.49 13.24 -8.76
C GLN A 23 -20.54 11.93 -7.97
N GLY A 24 -21.61 11.75 -7.18
CA GLY A 24 -21.90 10.51 -6.47
C GLY A 24 -20.91 10.15 -5.36
N PHE A 25 -20.19 11.14 -4.80
CA PHE A 25 -19.26 10.92 -3.69
C PHE A 25 -20.02 10.37 -2.47
N ARG A 26 -19.40 9.44 -1.75
CA ARG A 26 -19.97 8.82 -0.55
C ARG A 26 -19.01 8.97 0.64
N LEU A 27 -19.49 9.57 1.71
CA LEU A 27 -18.73 9.76 2.95
C LEU A 27 -19.49 9.15 4.13
N ASP A 28 -18.77 8.43 5.00
CA ASP A 28 -19.34 7.90 6.24
C ASP A 28 -19.52 9.05 7.24
N ILE A 29 -20.67 9.10 7.90
CA ILE A 29 -20.98 10.16 8.87
C ILE A 29 -21.45 9.55 10.19
N ASP A 30 -21.03 10.16 11.30
CA ASP A 30 -21.55 9.83 12.61
C ASP A 30 -22.88 10.58 12.83
N GLY A 31 -23.98 9.84 12.88
CA GLY A 31 -25.33 10.38 13.01
C GLY A 31 -26.09 10.48 11.69
N ASP A 32 -27.28 11.08 11.74
CA ASP A 32 -28.25 11.08 10.63
C ASP A 32 -28.13 12.30 9.70
N ASN A 33 -27.16 13.18 9.94
CA ASN A 33 -26.93 14.38 9.14
C ASN A 33 -25.50 14.91 9.28
N ILE A 34 -25.05 15.66 8.28
CA ILE A 34 -23.81 16.45 8.27
C ILE A 34 -24.14 17.75 7.53
N ASP A 35 -23.55 18.90 7.85
CA ASP A 35 -23.80 20.13 7.08
C ASP A 35 -22.91 20.25 5.82
N ASP A 36 -23.26 21.18 4.94
CA ASP A 36 -22.58 21.35 3.64
C ASP A 36 -21.16 21.92 3.80
N ASP A 37 -20.92 22.73 4.83
CA ASP A 37 -19.59 23.32 5.10
C ASP A 37 -18.62 22.24 5.62
N ALA A 38 -19.10 21.32 6.45
CA ALA A 38 -18.36 20.16 6.91
C ALA A 38 -18.02 19.23 5.74
N LEU A 39 -18.99 18.96 4.84
CA LEU A 39 -18.74 18.18 3.61
C LEU A 39 -17.71 18.86 2.71
N ALA A 40 -17.82 20.16 2.50
CA ALA A 40 -16.86 20.95 1.75
C ALA A 40 -15.47 20.84 2.37
N ALA A 41 -15.34 21.00 3.68
CA ALA A 41 -14.08 20.87 4.40
C ALA A 41 -13.48 19.47 4.27
N PHE A 42 -14.30 18.41 4.31
CA PHE A 42 -13.85 17.04 4.06
C PHE A 42 -13.26 16.89 2.66
N VAL A 43 -13.96 17.33 1.61
CA VAL A 43 -13.48 17.23 0.23
C VAL A 43 -12.19 18.02 0.03
N ILE A 44 -12.12 19.26 0.55
CA ILE A 44 -10.91 20.09 0.46
C ILE A 44 -9.72 19.42 1.13
N ARG A 45 -9.92 18.89 2.35
CA ARG A 45 -8.85 18.27 3.15
C ARG A 45 -8.38 16.97 2.51
N ASP A 46 -9.32 16.09 2.14
CA ASP A 46 -9.03 14.75 1.65
C ASP A 46 -8.39 14.77 0.27
N LEU A 47 -8.90 15.62 -0.64
CA LEU A 47 -8.30 15.84 -1.96
C LEU A 47 -7.13 16.84 -1.95
N ARG A 48 -6.74 17.34 -0.77
CA ARG A 48 -5.63 18.29 -0.55
C ARG A 48 -5.69 19.51 -1.48
N LEU A 49 -6.88 20.06 -1.68
CA LEU A 49 -7.09 21.17 -2.60
C LEU A 49 -6.57 22.49 -2.01
N LEU A 50 -5.83 23.25 -2.82
CA LEU A 50 -5.30 24.57 -2.47
C LEU A 50 -6.02 25.66 -3.26
N MET A 51 -5.98 26.90 -2.75
CA MET A 51 -6.58 28.08 -3.41
C MET A 51 -8.08 27.93 -3.70
N VAL A 52 -8.82 27.25 -2.81
CA VAL A 52 -10.27 27.09 -2.94
C VAL A 52 -10.97 28.42 -2.74
N GLY A 53 -11.79 28.82 -3.71
CA GLY A 53 -12.57 30.06 -3.69
C GLY A 53 -14.03 29.81 -3.29
N THR A 54 -14.78 29.12 -4.15
CA THR A 54 -16.20 28.81 -3.92
C THR A 54 -16.41 27.31 -3.88
N VAL A 55 -17.19 26.82 -2.92
CA VAL A 55 -17.63 25.41 -2.87
C VAL A 55 -19.14 25.35 -2.89
N ARG A 56 -19.69 24.43 -3.67
CA ARG A 56 -21.12 24.11 -3.69
C ARG A 56 -21.28 22.61 -3.51
N ILE A 57 -22.07 22.23 -2.50
CA ILE A 57 -22.55 20.87 -2.33
C ILE A 57 -23.90 20.76 -3.04
N LEU A 58 -24.07 19.70 -3.82
CA LEU A 58 -25.23 19.47 -4.68
C LEU A 58 -25.75 18.05 -4.45
N ASN A 59 -27.03 17.81 -4.72
CA ASN A 59 -27.66 16.47 -4.70
C ASN A 59 -27.39 15.63 -3.45
N LYS A 60 -27.18 16.31 -2.30
CA LYS A 60 -26.89 15.68 -1.02
C LYS A 60 -28.08 14.86 -0.53
N ARG A 61 -27.81 13.62 -0.16
CA ARG A 61 -28.79 12.70 0.43
C ARG A 61 -28.09 11.77 1.42
N ILE A 62 -28.76 11.48 2.52
CA ILE A 62 -28.32 10.45 3.46
C ILE A 62 -28.79 9.09 2.93
N ILE A 63 -27.90 8.10 2.92
CA ILE A 63 -28.18 6.73 2.51
C ILE A 63 -27.87 5.78 3.67
N GLU A 64 -28.75 4.80 3.85
CA GLU A 64 -28.56 3.70 4.79
C GLU A 64 -28.07 2.48 4.01
N GLU A 65 -26.78 2.15 4.11
CA GLU A 65 -26.15 1.05 3.38
C GLU A 65 -25.29 0.24 4.37
N ARG A 66 -25.55 -1.07 4.52
CA ARG A 66 -24.72 -1.92 5.38
C ARG A 66 -23.38 -2.19 4.71
N HIS A 67 -22.27 -1.73 5.29
CA HIS A 67 -20.93 -2.03 4.79
C HIS A 67 -19.97 -2.60 5.87
N LYS A 68 -19.03 -3.43 5.40
CA LYS A 68 -17.99 -4.14 6.17
C LYS A 68 -16.82 -3.21 6.54
N ARG A 69 -16.89 -2.49 7.67
CA ARG A 69 -15.76 -2.04 8.50
C ARG A 69 -16.29 -1.25 9.70
N PRO A 70 -15.65 -1.28 10.88
CA PRO A 70 -15.97 -0.35 11.97
C PRO A 70 -15.37 1.03 11.68
N SER A 71 -16.14 2.07 11.96
CA SER A 71 -15.76 3.48 11.91
C SER A 71 -14.84 3.86 13.09
N THR A 72 -13.92 4.80 12.85
CA THR A 72 -12.91 5.27 13.81
C THR A 72 -13.02 6.78 14.00
N VAL A 73 -13.69 7.23 15.07
CA VAL A 73 -13.43 8.43 15.89
C VAL A 73 -14.19 8.17 17.22
N GLU A 74 -13.66 8.13 18.45
CA GLU A 74 -12.85 9.09 19.22
C GLU A 74 -12.43 8.45 20.58
N HIS A 75 -11.51 9.12 21.31
CA HIS A 75 -11.27 9.13 22.78
C HIS A 75 -10.12 8.32 23.46
N LEU A 76 -9.11 9.09 23.93
CA LEU A 76 -8.26 9.00 25.14
C LEU A 76 -7.52 7.69 25.54
N PRO A 77 -6.31 7.79 26.17
CA PRO A 77 -5.36 6.69 26.22
C PRO A 77 -5.65 5.71 27.35
N SER A 78 -6.09 4.50 27.02
CA SER A 78 -6.01 3.31 27.89
C SER A 78 -6.37 2.09 27.01
N GLN A 79 -5.69 0.95 26.93
CA GLN A 79 -4.75 0.25 27.80
C GLN A 79 -3.93 -0.76 26.97
N SER A 80 -2.70 -1.05 27.41
CA SER A 80 -2.07 -2.38 27.57
C SER A 80 -2.54 -3.60 26.73
N GLY A 81 -2.91 -3.45 25.46
CA GLY A 81 -3.12 -4.55 24.53
C GLY A 81 -1.78 -5.08 24.02
N ARG A 82 -1.62 -6.41 23.96
CA ARG A 82 -0.49 -6.98 23.21
C ARG A 82 -0.61 -6.52 21.75
N PRO A 83 0.48 -6.08 21.10
CA PRO A 83 0.44 -5.70 19.71
C PRO A 83 -0.08 -6.85 18.85
N VAL A 84 -1.04 -6.56 17.97
CA VAL A 84 -1.58 -7.54 17.02
C VAL A 84 -0.60 -7.66 15.86
N PHE A 85 -0.17 -8.89 15.59
CA PHE A 85 0.68 -9.20 14.46
C PHE A 85 -0.10 -9.96 13.39
N VAL A 86 0.12 -9.55 12.14
CA VAL A 86 -0.37 -10.24 10.95
C VAL A 86 0.84 -10.87 10.28
N ASP A 87 0.87 -12.19 10.19
CA ASP A 87 1.87 -12.91 9.40
C ASP A 87 1.55 -12.72 7.93
N LEU A 88 2.54 -12.28 7.16
CA LEU A 88 2.43 -11.95 5.74
C LEU A 88 3.26 -12.90 4.87
N SER A 89 3.69 -14.03 5.45
CA SER A 89 4.53 -15.00 4.77
C SER A 89 3.78 -16.28 4.44
N HIS A 90 4.00 -16.82 3.24
CA HIS A 90 3.47 -18.14 2.91
C HIS A 90 4.18 -19.23 3.74
N PRO A 91 3.46 -20.25 4.24
CA PRO A 91 4.08 -21.38 4.89
C PRO A 91 4.87 -22.21 3.88
N LEU A 92 6.16 -22.39 4.17
CA LEU A 92 7.05 -23.26 3.40
C LEU A 92 6.95 -24.70 3.90
N ASP A 93 6.88 -25.63 2.95
CA ASP A 93 6.96 -27.06 3.20
C ASP A 93 8.41 -27.49 2.99
N SER A 94 9.08 -27.99 4.04
CA SER A 94 10.49 -28.41 3.94
C SER A 94 10.70 -29.58 2.98
N ALA A 95 9.63 -30.33 2.63
CA ALA A 95 9.68 -31.41 1.66
C ALA A 95 9.51 -30.95 0.19
N LYS A 96 9.17 -29.67 -0.05
CA LYS A 96 8.96 -29.12 -1.39
C LYS A 96 9.81 -27.87 -1.59
N ALA A 97 10.68 -27.87 -2.60
CA ALA A 97 11.43 -26.69 -3.00
C ALA A 97 10.45 -25.64 -3.54
N ALA A 98 10.03 -24.70 -2.69
CA ALA A 98 9.22 -23.55 -3.06
C ALA A 98 9.93 -22.28 -2.59
N VAL A 99 10.04 -21.29 -3.47
CA VAL A 99 10.47 -19.95 -3.11
C VAL A 99 9.32 -19.32 -2.32
N GLY A 100 9.53 -19.08 -1.03
CA GLY A 100 8.55 -18.40 -0.18
C GLY A 100 8.77 -16.89 -0.18
N THR A 101 8.05 -16.20 0.70
CA THR A 101 8.24 -14.77 0.96
C THR A 101 9.70 -14.45 1.21
N CYS A 102 10.24 -13.57 0.37
CA CYS A 102 11.66 -13.27 0.32
C CYS A 102 11.89 -11.79 0.15
N LEU A 103 13.05 -11.33 0.61
CA LEU A 103 13.51 -9.96 0.42
C LEU A 103 14.70 -9.97 -0.54
N ALA A 104 14.64 -9.14 -1.58
CA ALA A 104 15.78 -8.82 -2.43
C ALA A 104 16.51 -7.58 -1.90
N THR A 105 17.83 -7.69 -1.83
CA THR A 105 18.69 -6.73 -1.14
C THR A 105 19.20 -5.65 -2.09
N PRO A 106 19.15 -4.37 -1.68
CA PRO A 106 19.63 -3.28 -2.53
C PRO A 106 21.12 -3.40 -2.86
N ARG A 107 21.50 -2.81 -3.99
CA ARG A 107 22.90 -2.63 -4.34
C ARG A 107 23.47 -1.44 -3.54
N GLY A 108 24.62 -1.64 -2.94
CA GLY A 108 25.40 -0.64 -2.21
C GLY A 108 26.75 -0.38 -2.88
N GLN A 109 27.71 0.10 -2.08
CA GLN A 109 29.10 0.26 -2.49
C GLN A 109 29.99 -0.52 -1.52
N GLY A 110 30.90 -1.34 -2.03
CA GLY A 110 31.85 -2.10 -1.21
C GLY A 110 31.74 -3.62 -1.42
N PRO A 111 32.46 -4.41 -0.60
CA PRO A 111 32.54 -5.86 -0.75
C PRO A 111 31.22 -6.61 -0.46
N ASP A 112 30.30 -5.97 0.25
CA ASP A 112 28.98 -6.50 0.62
C ASP A 112 27.85 -5.88 -0.23
N ASP A 113 28.17 -5.45 -1.45
CA ASP A 113 27.19 -4.90 -2.39
C ASP A 113 26.13 -5.94 -2.78
N GLY A 114 24.84 -5.56 -2.68
CA GLY A 114 23.73 -6.43 -3.03
C GLY A 114 23.43 -7.48 -1.96
N ASP A 115 23.94 -7.31 -0.74
CA ASP A 115 23.98 -8.35 0.28
C ASP A 115 23.11 -8.05 1.54
N PRO A 116 22.45 -9.05 2.15
CA PRO A 116 21.66 -8.88 3.37
C PRO A 116 22.44 -8.34 4.55
N SER A 117 23.75 -8.58 4.60
CA SER A 117 24.63 -8.06 5.64
C SER A 117 24.82 -6.54 5.62
N GLY A 118 24.57 -5.91 4.45
CA GLY A 118 24.69 -4.47 4.21
C GLY A 118 23.37 -3.69 4.37
N ILE A 119 22.23 -4.37 4.59
CA ILE A 119 20.94 -3.69 4.70
C ILE A 119 20.82 -2.91 6.01
N THR A 120 20.34 -1.67 5.92
CA THR A 120 20.08 -0.86 7.11
C THR A 120 18.76 -1.28 7.74
N LEU A 121 18.76 -1.60 9.04
CA LEU A 121 17.55 -2.08 9.72
C LEU A 121 16.34 -1.12 9.61
N HIS A 122 16.57 0.19 9.53
CA HIS A 122 15.48 1.17 9.44
C HIS A 122 14.64 1.06 8.15
N SER A 123 15.14 0.39 7.10
CA SER A 123 14.40 0.15 5.86
C SER A 123 13.67 -1.20 5.82
N VAL A 124 13.86 -2.07 6.83
CA VAL A 124 13.29 -3.43 6.85
C VAL A 124 12.67 -3.85 8.19
N ALA A 125 12.82 -3.05 9.25
CA ALA A 125 12.29 -3.34 10.57
C ALA A 125 11.39 -2.18 11.06
N ASP A 126 10.14 -2.50 11.41
CA ASP A 126 9.16 -1.55 11.97
C ASP A 126 8.94 -0.29 11.09
N VAL A 127 8.99 -0.47 9.77
CA VAL A 127 8.81 0.60 8.79
C VAL A 127 7.34 1.00 8.74
N PRO A 128 6.96 2.30 8.78
CA PRO A 128 5.57 2.68 8.62
C PRO A 128 5.03 2.21 7.27
N GLY A 129 3.98 1.39 7.29
CA GLY A 129 3.42 0.79 6.09
C GLY A 129 2.34 1.63 5.44
N VAL A 130 2.16 1.44 4.14
CA VAL A 130 1.02 1.92 3.37
C VAL A 130 0.62 0.86 2.35
N MET A 131 -0.67 0.66 2.15
CA MET A 131 -1.24 -0.35 1.26
C MET A 131 -1.78 0.30 -0.01
N VAL A 132 -1.38 -0.24 -1.15
CA VAL A 132 -1.94 0.05 -2.47
C VAL A 132 -2.83 -1.12 -2.85
N ARG A 133 -4.15 -0.93 -2.77
CA ARG A 133 -5.12 -1.98 -3.11
C ARG A 133 -5.57 -1.83 -4.55
N LEU A 134 -5.44 -2.90 -5.33
CA LEU A 134 -5.81 -2.94 -6.74
C LEU A 134 -7.17 -3.61 -6.96
N SER A 135 -8.08 -3.53 -5.97
CA SER A 135 -9.42 -4.09 -6.08
C SER A 135 -10.17 -3.53 -7.29
N GLY A 136 -10.56 -4.39 -8.23
CA GLY A 136 -11.22 -3.98 -9.47
C GLY A 136 -10.28 -3.55 -10.60
N PHE A 137 -8.96 -3.76 -10.45
CA PHE A 137 -8.01 -3.62 -11.54
C PHE A 137 -7.99 -4.89 -12.40
N ASP A 138 -8.39 -4.77 -13.66
CA ASP A 138 -8.46 -5.90 -14.61
C ASP A 138 -7.16 -6.07 -15.45
N GLY A 139 -6.11 -5.32 -15.13
CA GLY A 139 -4.83 -5.36 -15.84
C GLY A 139 -3.76 -6.19 -15.12
N ARG A 140 -2.62 -6.38 -15.81
CA ARG A 140 -1.38 -6.92 -15.19
C ARG A 140 -0.37 -5.82 -14.84
N ALA A 141 -0.22 -4.83 -15.72
CA ALA A 141 0.81 -3.79 -15.62
C ALA A 141 0.33 -2.62 -14.76
N ILE A 142 0.89 -2.49 -13.56
CA ILE A 142 0.54 -1.47 -12.57
C ILE A 142 1.47 -0.27 -12.78
N ASP A 143 0.89 0.84 -13.26
CA ASP A 143 1.64 2.05 -13.60
C ASP A 143 1.59 3.10 -12.48
N TRP A 144 2.42 4.14 -12.58
CA TRP A 144 2.68 5.13 -11.53
C TRP A 144 1.41 5.80 -10.94
N GLN A 145 0.33 5.87 -11.73
CA GLN A 145 -0.96 6.45 -11.31
C GLN A 145 -1.55 5.73 -10.09
N ALA A 146 -1.28 4.44 -9.92
CA ALA A 146 -1.73 3.66 -8.75
C ALA A 146 -1.17 4.20 -7.43
N PHE A 147 -0.07 4.97 -7.48
CA PHE A 147 0.65 5.47 -6.33
C PHE A 147 0.50 6.98 -6.13
N ALA A 148 -0.08 7.69 -7.11
CA ALA A 148 -0.02 9.15 -7.19
C ALA A 148 -0.72 9.89 -6.04
N ALA A 149 -1.73 9.27 -5.43
CA ALA A 149 -2.51 9.85 -4.33
C ALA A 149 -1.98 9.48 -2.92
N ILE A 150 -0.88 8.73 -2.84
CA ILE A 150 -0.42 8.09 -1.61
C ILE A 150 0.86 8.76 -1.11
N GLU A 151 0.97 8.99 0.19
CA GLU A 151 2.22 9.45 0.80
C GLU A 151 3.22 8.29 0.92
N LEU A 152 4.27 8.30 0.11
CA LEU A 152 5.22 7.18 0.00
C LEU A 152 6.50 7.38 0.81
N ARG A 153 6.84 8.62 1.17
CA ARG A 153 8.16 8.95 1.71
C ARG A 153 8.42 8.22 3.02
N GLY A 154 9.49 7.43 3.07
CA GLY A 154 9.89 6.66 4.23
C GLY A 154 8.93 5.53 4.59
N ARG A 155 8.02 5.15 3.69
CA ARG A 155 7.02 4.09 3.91
C ARG A 155 7.42 2.78 3.26
N ALA A 156 6.97 1.67 3.85
CA ALA A 156 6.89 0.38 3.17
C ALA A 156 5.61 0.36 2.33
N VAL A 157 5.76 0.41 1.01
CA VAL A 157 4.67 0.45 0.04
C VAL A 157 4.32 -0.99 -0.34
N LEU A 158 3.19 -1.50 0.15
CA LEU A 158 2.73 -2.86 -0.10
C LEU A 158 1.63 -2.86 -1.14
N VAL A 159 1.77 -3.64 -2.20
CA VAL A 159 0.81 -3.76 -3.29
C VAL A 159 -0.01 -5.03 -3.09
N ASN A 160 -1.30 -4.85 -2.85
CA ASN A 160 -2.28 -5.94 -2.79
C ASN A 160 -2.98 -6.03 -4.15
N SER A 161 -2.59 -7.05 -4.93
CA SER A 161 -3.26 -7.43 -6.17
C SER A 161 -4.27 -8.57 -5.99
N GLY A 162 -4.19 -9.29 -4.86
CA GLY A 162 -4.97 -10.51 -4.59
C GLY A 162 -4.38 -11.76 -5.25
N TRP A 163 -3.18 -11.67 -5.83
CA TRP A 163 -2.55 -12.78 -6.55
C TRP A 163 -2.11 -13.93 -5.65
N ASP A 164 -1.94 -13.68 -4.35
CA ASP A 164 -1.63 -14.71 -3.35
C ASP A 164 -2.71 -15.80 -3.26
N SER A 165 -3.93 -15.52 -3.72
CA SER A 165 -5.00 -16.52 -3.87
C SER A 165 -4.65 -17.67 -4.83
N HIS A 166 -3.71 -17.47 -5.75
CA HIS A 166 -3.23 -18.49 -6.69
C HIS A 166 -2.08 -19.33 -6.13
N TRP A 167 -1.57 -19.06 -4.93
CA TRP A 167 -0.41 -19.75 -4.35
C TRP A 167 -0.53 -21.28 -4.44
N ARG A 168 0.58 -21.94 -4.81
CA ARG A 168 0.69 -23.40 -5.07
C ARG A 168 -0.16 -23.92 -6.23
N THR A 169 -0.53 -23.07 -7.17
CA THR A 169 -1.05 -23.46 -8.47
C THR A 169 -0.06 -23.07 -9.56
N ASP A 170 -0.12 -23.73 -10.72
CA ASP A 170 0.72 -23.37 -11.87
C ASP A 170 0.48 -21.92 -12.31
N HIS A 171 -0.77 -21.45 -12.18
CA HIS A 171 -1.17 -20.08 -12.48
C HIS A 171 -0.44 -19.04 -11.61
N TYR A 172 0.06 -19.40 -10.42
CA TYR A 172 0.76 -18.43 -9.57
C TYR A 172 1.99 -17.82 -10.25
N LEU A 173 2.71 -18.60 -11.06
CA LEU A 173 3.96 -18.18 -11.70
C LEU A 173 3.74 -17.55 -13.09
N GLU A 174 2.52 -17.62 -13.62
CA GLU A 174 2.21 -17.22 -14.99
C GLU A 174 1.20 -16.08 -15.03
N GLY A 175 1.48 -15.02 -15.78
CA GLY A 175 0.48 -13.96 -16.00
C GLY A 175 0.21 -13.09 -14.77
N HIS A 176 1.08 -13.09 -13.77
CA HIS A 176 0.91 -12.30 -12.56
C HIS A 176 0.95 -10.78 -12.80
N PRO A 177 0.32 -9.96 -11.94
CA PRO A 177 0.49 -8.52 -11.88
C PRO A 177 1.93 -8.13 -11.55
N PHE A 178 2.37 -7.02 -12.16
CA PHE A 178 3.73 -6.50 -12.04
C PHE A 178 3.71 -4.97 -12.12
N LEU A 179 4.76 -4.31 -11.65
CA LEU A 179 4.92 -2.85 -11.75
C LEU A 179 5.60 -2.46 -13.07
N THR A 180 5.21 -1.34 -13.66
CA THR A 180 5.94 -0.77 -14.80
C THR A 180 7.27 -0.14 -14.34
N GLU A 181 8.22 0.03 -15.25
CA GLU A 181 9.44 0.81 -14.99
C GLU A 181 9.12 2.25 -14.53
N LYS A 182 8.06 2.85 -15.09
CA LYS A 182 7.59 4.18 -14.67
C LYS A 182 7.10 4.19 -13.23
N ALA A 183 6.37 3.16 -12.79
CA ALA A 183 5.99 3.00 -11.40
C ALA A 183 7.22 2.87 -10.49
N ALA A 184 8.24 2.11 -10.89
CA ALA A 184 9.49 1.98 -10.13
C ALA A 184 10.22 3.33 -9.99
N CYS A 185 10.36 4.09 -11.08
CA CYS A 185 10.94 5.43 -11.05
C CYS A 185 10.14 6.36 -10.13
N TYR A 186 8.81 6.32 -10.19
CA TYR A 186 7.96 7.13 -9.32
C TYR A 186 8.14 6.78 -7.84
N LEU A 187 8.12 5.49 -7.48
CA LEU A 187 8.33 5.01 -6.11
C LEU A 187 9.69 5.46 -5.55
N ARG A 188 10.74 5.36 -6.37
CA ARG A 188 12.08 5.88 -6.05
C ARG A 188 12.03 7.39 -5.77
N ASP A 189 11.50 8.17 -6.70
CA ASP A 189 11.52 9.63 -6.64
C ASP A 189 10.67 10.17 -5.49
N GLN A 190 9.59 9.47 -5.12
CA GLN A 190 8.78 9.79 -3.95
C GLN A 190 9.39 9.29 -2.63
N GLY A 191 10.48 8.53 -2.67
CA GLY A 191 11.26 8.13 -1.49
C GLY A 191 10.64 6.97 -0.70
N ALA A 192 10.06 5.98 -1.39
CA ALA A 192 9.66 4.73 -0.74
C ALA A 192 10.85 4.10 0.01
N ALA A 193 10.63 3.62 1.24
CA ALA A 193 11.67 2.96 2.03
C ALA A 193 11.83 1.48 1.67
N LEU A 194 10.73 0.86 1.23
CA LEU A 194 10.64 -0.54 0.81
C LEU A 194 9.43 -0.70 -0.10
N VAL A 195 9.49 -1.63 -1.06
CA VAL A 195 8.35 -1.99 -1.93
C VAL A 195 8.07 -3.47 -1.79
N GLY A 196 6.81 -3.85 -1.60
CA GLY A 196 6.40 -5.25 -1.55
C GLY A 196 5.16 -5.56 -2.36
N ILE A 197 5.03 -6.80 -2.82
CA ILE A 197 3.87 -7.28 -3.59
C ILE A 197 3.49 -8.72 -3.22
N ASP A 198 2.21 -9.06 -3.41
CA ASP A 198 1.66 -10.41 -3.20
C ASP A 198 1.78 -11.35 -4.41
N SER A 199 2.42 -10.89 -5.48
CA SER A 199 2.75 -11.65 -6.67
C SER A 199 4.16 -12.28 -6.57
N PRO A 200 4.53 -13.24 -7.43
CA PRO A 200 5.86 -13.83 -7.42
C PRO A 200 6.96 -12.88 -7.90
N ASN A 201 6.62 -11.79 -8.57
CA ASN A 201 7.61 -10.82 -9.01
C ASN A 201 7.04 -9.42 -9.20
N LEU A 202 7.84 -8.39 -8.89
CA LEU A 202 7.55 -7.00 -9.24
C LEU A 202 7.73 -6.70 -10.74
N ASP A 203 8.53 -7.47 -11.47
CA ASP A 203 8.74 -7.33 -12.92
C ASP A 203 7.85 -8.27 -13.74
N ASP A 204 7.65 -7.94 -15.02
CA ASP A 204 7.05 -8.89 -15.96
C ASP A 204 8.02 -10.01 -16.29
N THR A 205 7.65 -11.23 -15.91
CA THR A 205 8.44 -12.45 -16.15
C THR A 205 8.28 -13.01 -17.56
N SER A 206 7.46 -12.38 -18.43
CA SER A 206 7.33 -12.78 -19.83
C SER A 206 8.57 -12.45 -20.68
N GLY A 207 9.41 -11.51 -20.21
CA GLY A 207 10.64 -11.09 -20.85
C GLY A 207 11.86 -11.28 -19.94
N PRO A 208 13.09 -11.13 -20.48
CA PRO A 208 14.33 -11.31 -19.71
C PRO A 208 14.69 -10.09 -18.83
N GLY A 209 13.97 -8.97 -18.96
CA GLY A 209 14.29 -7.72 -18.27
C GLY A 209 13.76 -7.69 -16.84
N ARG A 210 14.48 -6.97 -15.96
CA ARG A 210 14.05 -6.69 -14.58
C ARG A 210 14.12 -5.20 -14.22
N PRO A 211 13.48 -4.31 -15.00
CA PRO A 211 13.59 -2.87 -14.83
C PRO A 211 13.18 -2.37 -13.44
N VAL A 212 12.15 -2.96 -12.83
CA VAL A 212 11.69 -2.58 -11.49
C VAL A 212 12.74 -2.93 -10.45
N HIS A 213 13.30 -4.15 -10.50
CA HIS A 213 14.40 -4.53 -9.62
C HIS A 213 15.61 -3.62 -9.80
N SER A 214 16.04 -3.37 -11.05
CA SER A 214 17.16 -2.48 -11.33
C SER A 214 16.94 -1.10 -10.72
N VAL A 215 15.81 -0.45 -11.01
CA VAL A 215 15.53 0.91 -10.54
C VAL A 215 15.47 1.00 -9.01
N LEU A 216 14.79 0.07 -8.34
CA LEU A 216 14.61 0.13 -6.89
C LEU A 216 15.88 -0.28 -6.13
N LEU A 217 16.51 -1.39 -6.52
CA LEU A 217 17.69 -1.90 -5.81
C LEU A 217 18.92 -0.99 -6.01
N GLU A 218 19.09 -0.40 -7.20
CA GLU A 218 20.15 0.61 -7.42
C GLU A 218 19.92 1.91 -6.64
N ALA A 219 18.66 2.19 -6.28
CA ALA A 219 18.30 3.33 -5.44
C ALA A 219 18.36 3.03 -3.93
N GLY A 220 18.78 1.82 -3.52
CA GLY A 220 18.84 1.47 -2.11
C GLY A 220 17.50 1.00 -1.51
N ILE A 221 16.48 0.73 -2.33
CA ILE A 221 15.12 0.39 -1.89
C ILE A 221 14.92 -1.13 -1.93
N PRO A 222 14.74 -1.81 -0.78
CA PRO A 222 14.53 -3.25 -0.74
C PRO A 222 13.18 -3.65 -1.36
N ILE A 223 13.15 -4.87 -1.87
CA ILE A 223 11.97 -5.47 -2.52
C ILE A 223 11.53 -6.69 -1.70
N VAL A 224 10.22 -6.86 -1.47
CA VAL A 224 9.65 -8.06 -0.84
C VAL A 224 8.58 -8.68 -1.74
N GLU A 225 8.76 -9.93 -2.11
CA GLU A 225 7.88 -10.65 -3.03
C GLU A 225 7.22 -11.83 -2.34
N HIS A 226 6.20 -12.41 -2.98
CA HIS A 226 5.41 -13.51 -2.44
C HIS A 226 4.75 -13.19 -1.08
N LEU A 227 4.32 -11.95 -0.87
CA LEU A 227 3.53 -11.60 0.32
C LEU A 227 2.15 -12.27 0.26
N THR A 228 1.54 -12.47 1.42
CA THR A 228 0.15 -12.95 1.54
C THR A 228 -0.57 -12.26 2.69
N GLY A 229 -1.90 -12.32 2.71
CA GLY A 229 -2.70 -11.78 3.81
C GLY A 229 -2.68 -10.25 3.90
N LEU A 230 -2.26 -9.57 2.82
CA LEU A 230 -2.25 -8.11 2.71
C LEU A 230 -3.67 -7.53 2.79
N ASP A 231 -4.70 -8.31 2.45
CA ASP A 231 -6.13 -7.95 2.53
C ASP A 231 -6.58 -7.67 3.98
N ARG A 232 -5.90 -8.28 4.95
CA ARG A 232 -6.14 -8.14 6.40
C ARG A 232 -5.58 -6.84 6.99
N LEU A 233 -4.73 -6.13 6.26
CA LEU A 233 -4.12 -4.89 6.74
C LEU A 233 -4.99 -3.66 6.42
N PRO A 234 -5.03 -2.64 7.27
CA PRO A 234 -5.58 -1.32 6.93
C PRO A 234 -4.80 -0.65 5.78
N ILE A 235 -5.33 0.46 5.25
CA ILE A 235 -4.63 1.22 4.20
C ILE A 235 -3.33 1.84 4.73
N ASP A 236 -3.34 2.28 5.98
CA ASP A 236 -2.19 2.81 6.71
C ASP A 236 -2.33 2.47 8.20
N GLY A 237 -1.49 3.07 9.07
CA GLY A 237 -1.59 2.83 10.51
C GLY A 237 -0.99 1.51 11.00
N PHE A 238 -0.19 0.83 10.16
CA PHE A 238 0.56 -0.36 10.53
C PHE A 238 2.08 -0.17 10.37
N ARG A 239 2.85 -1.05 11.01
CA ARG A 239 4.31 -1.14 10.87
C ARG A 239 4.67 -2.46 10.19
N PHE A 240 5.53 -2.41 9.18
CA PHE A 240 5.94 -3.57 8.40
C PHE A 240 7.39 -3.96 8.70
N SER A 241 7.65 -5.26 8.78
CA SER A 241 8.97 -5.82 8.98
C SER A 241 9.20 -6.99 8.03
N ALA A 242 10.37 -7.02 7.38
CA ALA A 242 10.85 -8.08 6.51
C ALA A 242 12.37 -8.23 6.65
N VAL A 243 12.83 -8.51 7.87
CA VAL A 243 14.27 -8.52 8.18
C VAL A 243 14.89 -9.86 7.73
N PRO A 244 15.86 -9.87 6.79
CA PRO A 244 16.61 -11.07 6.45
C PRO A 244 17.66 -11.39 7.54
N PRO A 245 18.08 -12.66 7.68
CA PRO A 245 19.30 -12.98 8.39
C PRO A 245 20.50 -12.19 7.84
N ARG A 246 21.45 -11.87 8.71
CA ARG A 246 22.68 -11.17 8.34
C ARG A 246 23.69 -12.15 7.72
N VAL A 247 23.45 -12.55 6.47
CA VAL A 247 24.27 -13.50 5.72
C VAL A 247 24.91 -12.82 4.52
N THR A 248 26.12 -13.28 4.15
CA THR A 248 26.83 -12.81 2.95
C THR A 248 26.66 -13.76 1.75
N GLY A 249 26.83 -13.24 0.53
CA GLY A 249 26.79 -13.97 -0.74
C GLY A 249 25.40 -14.23 -1.32
N ALA A 250 24.34 -13.54 -0.88
CA ALA A 250 22.97 -13.85 -1.30
C ALA A 250 22.11 -12.62 -1.63
N GLY A 251 21.87 -12.33 -2.91
CA GLY A 251 21.07 -11.15 -3.33
C GLY A 251 19.57 -11.18 -3.04
N THR A 252 19.05 -12.33 -2.61
CA THR A 252 17.66 -12.50 -2.18
C THR A 252 17.60 -13.59 -1.12
N PHE A 253 16.86 -13.36 -0.04
CA PHE A 253 16.82 -14.28 1.08
C PHE A 253 15.40 -14.43 1.66
N PRO A 254 14.96 -15.64 2.06
CA PRO A 254 13.67 -15.84 2.71
C PRO A 254 13.52 -15.03 3.99
N VAL A 255 12.34 -14.46 4.20
CA VAL A 255 12.00 -13.68 5.40
C VAL A 255 10.67 -14.15 5.98
N ARG A 256 10.49 -13.92 7.28
CA ARG A 256 9.15 -13.97 7.89
C ARG A 256 8.59 -12.56 7.98
N ALA A 257 8.10 -12.08 6.84
CA ALA A 257 7.45 -10.78 6.75
C ALA A 257 6.19 -10.76 7.63
N HIS A 258 6.01 -9.67 8.37
CA HIS A 258 4.85 -9.45 9.22
C HIS A 258 4.54 -7.97 9.35
N ALA A 259 3.28 -7.68 9.68
CA ALA A 259 2.86 -6.36 10.08
C ALA A 259 2.43 -6.34 11.56
N ARG A 260 2.78 -5.26 12.25
CA ARG A 260 2.26 -4.91 13.56
C ARG A 260 1.19 -3.85 13.38
N LEU A 261 -0.01 -4.13 13.86
CA LEU A 261 -1.09 -3.14 13.91
C LEU A 261 -0.91 -2.30 15.17
N ASN A 262 -1.10 -0.99 15.02
CA ASN A 262 -1.20 -0.13 16.19
C ASN A 262 -2.48 -0.51 16.95
N PRO A 263 -2.45 -0.56 18.29
CA PRO A 263 -3.68 -0.66 19.07
C PRO A 263 -4.52 0.59 18.78
N ASP A 264 -5.81 0.37 18.54
CA ASP A 264 -6.82 1.42 18.42
C ASP A 264 -6.88 2.30 19.68
#